data_AF-A0AAE1X6S2-F1
#
_entry.id   AF-A0AAE1X6S2-F1
#
_cell.length_a   1.000
_cell.length_b   1.000
_cell.length_c   1.000
_cell.angle_alpha   90.00
_cell.angle_beta   90.00
_cell.angle_gamma   90.00
#
_symmetry.space_group_name_H-M   'P 1'
#
loop_
_entity.id
_entity.type
_entity.pdbx_description
1 polymer ?
#
loop_
_entity_poly.entity_id
_entity_poly.type
_entity_poly.pdbx_seq_one_letter_code
_entity_poly.pdbx_strand_id
1 'polypeptide(L)'
;MTTKNRDSLSEENSDDRFISCSQFLAEEKEIEKKYNEFEESLEKNSVNASSSASRDHAPIIEAMNDAVDSSQQEMPILVYIAPEKRPSCPHYFKAGALNALIRVSAVISNAPYILVLDCDHYCNDPTSARQAMCYYLDPEISPKLAFIQFPQKFHNLSGHDLYDNRLNYYWRRWLGFDGLGGPSISGCNLYLKREALYGTKNIKNDLNHLKKSFGSSNELIRSISKNYKLHLSKDRKLTDSQANEVGFIYFSVVEDVITGEYLHCQGWISVLVDPPSRPCFLGSCPTNPSDTLVQQGRWALGLMQISVSKYCALLYGRGRMSTLHSMCYAALSIDPIYVVPFYVLAIVPQICLLRGIPLYPKVSDPFFIVFAFVFFASQLKHVQEVLSYGDSLMSSLYELRMWTMRSASSYFLYIVSVVSLVVGMARIVQTKSGGEMLAQAFIPLLGVIVNYQVFEGMVLRKDRGRIAPSVSVLSAAIATFVLCFGSLVFIY
;
A
#
# COMPACT_ATOMS: atom_id res chain seq x y z
N MET A 1 41.46 30.91 41.43
CA MET A 1 41.05 32.29 41.73
C MET A 1 40.32 32.79 40.50
N THR A 2 39.02 33.06 40.45
CA THR A 2 38.03 33.33 41.50
C THR A 2 36.64 33.07 40.91
N THR A 3 35.79 32.47 41.73
CA THR A 3 34.37 32.15 41.54
C THR A 3 33.45 33.39 41.66
N LYS A 4 32.15 33.22 41.31
CA LYS A 4 30.97 34.14 41.33
C LYS A 4 30.65 34.79 39.98
N ASN A 5 29.44 34.75 39.40
CA ASN A 5 28.07 34.54 39.92
C ASN A 5 27.24 33.67 38.94
N ARG A 6 26.76 32.52 39.41
CA ARG A 6 25.50 31.89 39.00
C ARG A 6 24.76 31.72 40.30
N ASP A 7 23.73 32.52 40.54
CA ASP A 7 22.65 32.30 41.51
C ASP A 7 21.72 33.52 41.48
N SER A 8 20.72 33.48 40.58
CA SER A 8 19.42 34.15 40.72
C SER A 8 18.52 33.85 39.51
N LEU A 9 18.13 32.58 39.36
CA LEU A 9 16.95 32.18 38.58
C LEU A 9 16.12 31.26 39.47
N SER A 10 15.31 31.92 40.30
CA SER A 10 13.98 31.53 40.79
C SER A 10 13.68 30.03 40.96
N GLU A 11 13.48 29.64 42.22
CA GLU A 11 12.88 28.38 42.70
C GLU A 11 11.39 28.18 42.30
N GLU A 12 10.84 28.97 41.38
CA GLU A 12 9.42 28.92 40.94
C GLU A 12 9.09 27.79 39.94
N ASN A 13 9.86 26.70 39.88
CA ASN A 13 9.73 25.78 38.74
C ASN A 13 9.80 24.28 39.06
N SER A 14 9.74 23.86 40.32
CA SER A 14 9.58 22.43 40.66
C SER A 14 8.13 22.10 41.02
N ASP A 15 7.49 22.95 41.82
CA ASP A 15 6.15 22.71 42.34
C ASP A 15 5.08 22.87 41.25
N ASP A 16 5.19 23.86 40.35
CA ASP A 16 4.26 24.00 39.22
C ASP A 16 4.36 22.84 38.21
N ARG A 17 5.57 22.32 37.98
CA ARG A 17 5.75 21.10 37.15
C ARG A 17 5.20 19.86 37.84
N PHE A 18 5.30 19.77 39.16
CA PHE A 18 4.77 18.65 39.94
C PHE A 18 3.24 18.72 40.10
N ILE A 19 2.68 19.92 40.27
CA ILE A 19 1.23 20.18 40.31
C ILE A 19 0.62 19.91 38.94
N SER A 20 1.24 20.41 37.86
CA SER A 20 0.84 20.09 36.48
C SER A 20 0.89 18.59 36.20
N CYS A 21 1.90 17.88 36.70
CA CYS A 21 2.01 16.42 36.56
C CYS A 21 0.92 15.68 37.36
N SER A 22 0.62 16.11 38.58
CA SER A 22 -0.42 15.47 39.41
C SER A 22 -1.85 15.74 38.91
N GLN A 23 -2.13 16.94 38.40
CA GLN A 23 -3.39 17.26 37.70
C GLN A 23 -3.52 16.46 36.41
N PHE A 24 -2.46 16.41 35.60
CA PHE A 24 -2.43 15.58 34.39
C PHE A 24 -2.71 14.11 34.69
N LEU A 25 -2.07 13.52 35.71
CA LEU A 25 -2.30 12.12 36.11
C LEU A 25 -3.73 11.88 36.61
N ALA A 26 -4.37 12.87 37.22
CA ALA A 26 -5.76 12.77 37.65
C ALA A 26 -6.72 12.82 36.44
N GLU A 27 -6.49 13.75 35.51
CA GLU A 27 -7.25 13.88 34.26
C GLU A 27 -7.06 12.63 33.37
N GLU A 28 -5.84 12.12 33.25
CA GLU A 28 -5.51 10.90 32.51
C GLU A 28 -6.32 9.71 33.02
N LYS A 29 -6.37 9.51 34.35
CA LYS A 29 -7.18 8.44 34.96
C LYS A 29 -8.68 8.64 34.75
N GLU A 30 -9.16 9.87 34.79
CA GLU A 30 -10.57 10.17 34.53
C GLU A 30 -10.94 9.86 33.08
N ILE A 31 -10.10 10.26 32.12
CA ILE A 31 -10.27 9.98 30.69
C ILE A 31 -10.16 8.48 30.43
N GLU A 32 -9.19 7.78 31.01
CA GLU A 32 -9.03 6.33 30.89
C GLU A 32 -10.28 5.60 31.38
N LYS A 33 -10.85 6.04 32.51
CA LYS A 33 -12.11 5.50 33.01
C LYS A 33 -13.26 5.72 32.02
N LYS A 34 -13.45 6.95 31.53
CA LYS A 34 -14.50 7.28 30.55
C LYS A 34 -14.32 6.50 29.25
N TYR A 35 -13.07 6.30 28.81
CA TYR A 35 -12.73 5.51 27.63
C TYR A 35 -13.12 4.04 27.80
N ASN A 36 -12.79 3.43 28.94
CA ASN A 36 -13.16 2.04 29.22
C ASN A 36 -14.69 1.87 29.28
N GLU A 37 -15.40 2.81 29.92
CA GLU A 37 -16.88 2.81 29.93
C GLU A 37 -17.48 2.92 28.51
N PHE A 38 -16.86 3.73 27.65
CA PHE A 38 -17.24 3.87 26.25
C PHE A 38 -16.97 2.59 25.45
N GLU A 39 -15.80 1.96 25.63
CA GLU A 39 -15.43 0.69 24.99
C GLU A 39 -16.42 -0.42 25.35
N GLU A 40 -16.75 -0.58 26.64
CA GLU A 40 -17.76 -1.56 27.07
C GLU A 40 -19.15 -1.31 26.46
N SER A 41 -19.54 -0.03 26.33
CA SER A 41 -20.80 0.36 25.69
C SER A 41 -20.81 0.00 24.20
N LEU A 42 -19.70 0.25 23.50
CA LEU A 42 -19.53 -0.14 22.10
C LEU A 42 -19.58 -1.66 21.91
N GLU A 43 -18.91 -2.43 22.75
CA GLU A 43 -18.94 -3.89 22.67
C GLU A 43 -20.37 -4.43 22.80
N LYS A 44 -21.13 -3.94 23.80
CA LYS A 44 -22.54 -4.29 24.01
C LYS A 44 -23.41 -3.97 22.79
N ASN A 45 -23.16 -2.83 22.13
CA ASN A 45 -23.93 -2.41 20.96
C ASN A 45 -23.51 -3.14 19.67
N SER A 46 -22.23 -3.50 19.52
CA SER A 46 -21.68 -4.14 18.32
C SER A 46 -22.31 -5.51 18.05
N VAL A 47 -22.61 -6.27 19.12
CA VAL A 47 -23.26 -7.59 19.05
C VAL A 47 -24.64 -7.52 18.38
N ASN A 48 -25.31 -6.37 18.47
CA ASN A 48 -26.64 -6.17 17.87
C ASN A 48 -26.58 -5.71 16.40
N ALA A 49 -25.48 -5.07 15.98
CA ALA A 49 -25.36 -4.42 14.67
C ALA A 49 -25.07 -5.36 13.49
N SER A 50 -24.48 -6.55 13.72
CA SER A 50 -24.05 -7.46 12.65
C SER A 50 -25.19 -8.13 11.87
N SER A 51 -26.46 -7.92 12.28
CA SER A 51 -27.64 -8.58 11.71
C SER A 51 -28.41 -7.75 10.65
N SER A 52 -28.07 -6.48 10.40
CA SER A 52 -28.98 -5.53 9.72
C SER A 52 -28.52 -4.97 8.36
N ALA A 53 -27.37 -5.38 7.82
CA ALA A 53 -26.85 -4.80 6.58
C ALA A 53 -27.57 -5.34 5.32
N SER A 54 -28.70 -4.71 4.96
CA SER A 54 -29.43 -5.00 3.72
C SER A 54 -28.56 -4.73 2.48
N ARG A 55 -28.68 -5.58 1.46
CA ARG A 55 -28.10 -5.32 0.12
C ARG A 55 -28.99 -4.42 -0.75
N ASP A 56 -30.16 -4.08 -0.24
CA ASP A 56 -31.13 -3.21 -0.88
C ASP A 56 -31.58 -2.13 0.12
N HIS A 57 -31.10 -0.91 -0.08
CA HIS A 57 -31.46 0.22 0.77
C HIS A 57 -31.34 1.55 0.03
N ALA A 58 -32.19 2.50 0.42
CA ALA A 58 -32.12 3.90 0.00
C ALA A 58 -30.82 4.56 0.52
N PRO A 59 -30.37 5.67 -0.08
CA PRO A 59 -29.21 6.39 0.44
C PRO A 59 -29.54 7.03 1.80
N ILE A 60 -28.56 7.01 2.71
CA ILE A 60 -28.65 7.61 4.04
C ILE A 60 -27.58 8.69 4.15
N ILE A 61 -27.98 9.88 4.62
CA ILE A 61 -27.07 10.99 4.93
C ILE A 61 -27.49 11.55 6.28
N GLU A 62 -26.61 11.48 7.27
CA GLU A 62 -26.87 11.96 8.63
C GLU A 62 -25.76 12.90 9.07
N ALA A 63 -26.12 14.12 9.46
CA ALA A 63 -25.19 15.09 10.03
C ALA A 63 -25.29 15.01 11.56
N MET A 64 -24.19 14.58 12.19
CA MET A 64 -24.03 14.50 13.63
C MET A 64 -23.33 15.77 14.11
N ASN A 65 -24.08 16.56 14.87
CA ASN A 65 -23.56 17.73 15.59
C ASN A 65 -23.73 17.43 17.07
N ASP A 66 -22.66 17.03 17.74
CA ASP A 66 -22.68 16.97 19.19
C ASP A 66 -22.74 18.37 19.78
N ALA A 67 -23.41 18.48 20.93
CA ALA A 67 -23.54 19.72 21.68
C ALA A 67 -22.16 20.29 22.03
N VAL A 68 -22.11 21.61 22.16
CA VAL A 68 -21.00 22.41 22.66
C VAL A 68 -20.26 21.66 23.76
N ASP A 69 -18.95 21.42 23.58
CA ASP A 69 -18.11 20.78 24.60
C ASP A 69 -18.20 21.60 25.92
N SER A 70 -17.92 20.95 27.04
CA SER A 70 -17.70 21.57 28.35
C SER A 70 -16.77 22.81 28.32
N SER A 71 -15.92 22.91 27.28
CA SER A 71 -15.01 24.03 26.97
C SER A 71 -15.60 25.18 26.14
N GLN A 72 -16.88 25.13 25.75
CA GLN A 72 -17.55 26.07 24.83
C GLN A 72 -17.04 26.09 23.37
N GLN A 73 -16.23 25.13 22.95
CA GLN A 73 -15.70 25.08 21.57
C GLN A 73 -16.60 24.27 20.63
N GLU A 74 -16.85 24.78 19.42
CA GLU A 74 -17.63 24.07 18.39
C GLU A 74 -16.83 22.88 17.84
N MET A 75 -17.40 21.68 17.92
CA MET A 75 -16.82 20.46 17.36
C MET A 75 -16.99 20.41 15.83
N PRO A 76 -16.04 19.83 15.08
CA PRO A 76 -16.20 19.61 13.65
C PRO A 76 -17.43 18.74 13.33
N ILE A 77 -18.15 19.10 12.28
CA ILE A 77 -19.34 18.35 11.81
C ILE A 77 -18.91 16.97 11.30
N LEU A 78 -19.55 15.92 11.81
CA LEU A 78 -19.43 14.56 11.28
C LEU A 78 -20.64 14.27 10.37
N VAL A 79 -20.38 13.84 9.14
CA VAL A 79 -21.45 13.46 8.19
C VAL A 79 -21.31 11.98 7.85
N TYR A 80 -22.26 11.17 8.31
CA TYR A 80 -22.38 9.78 7.94
C TYR A 80 -23.10 9.64 6.60
N ILE A 81 -22.55 8.82 5.69
CA ILE A 81 -23.09 8.61 4.35
C ILE A 81 -23.10 7.12 4.04
N ALA A 82 -24.28 6.59 3.75
CA ALA A 82 -24.44 5.27 3.13
C ALA A 82 -25.03 5.45 1.72
N PRO A 83 -24.26 5.20 0.65
CA PRO A 83 -24.77 5.29 -0.73
C PRO A 83 -25.92 4.31 -0.97
N GLU A 84 -26.82 4.63 -1.90
CA GLU A 84 -27.87 3.71 -2.31
C GLU A 84 -27.29 2.37 -2.78
N LYS A 85 -27.89 1.26 -2.32
CA LYS A 85 -27.58 -0.08 -2.81
C LYS A 85 -28.81 -0.74 -3.38
N ARG A 86 -28.68 -1.27 -4.60
CA ARG A 86 -29.72 -2.04 -5.29
C ARG A 86 -29.08 -3.28 -5.91
N PRO A 87 -29.69 -4.48 -5.80
CA PRO A 87 -29.13 -5.70 -6.38
C PRO A 87 -28.86 -5.63 -7.89
N SER A 88 -29.60 -4.79 -8.62
CA SER A 88 -29.46 -4.59 -10.07
C SER A 88 -28.37 -3.60 -10.48
N CYS A 89 -27.78 -2.86 -9.52
CA CYS A 89 -26.80 -1.82 -9.81
C CYS A 89 -25.40 -2.29 -9.39
N PRO A 90 -24.41 -2.31 -10.30
CA PRO A 90 -23.03 -2.63 -9.93
C PRO A 90 -22.46 -1.56 -9.00
N HIS A 91 -21.68 -2.00 -8.01
CA HIS A 91 -20.97 -1.14 -7.07
C HIS A 91 -19.47 -1.17 -7.35
N TYR A 92 -18.84 0.00 -7.36
CA TYR A 92 -17.40 0.16 -7.62
C TYR A 92 -16.56 0.17 -6.34
N PHE A 93 -16.94 -0.64 -5.35
CA PHE A 93 -16.26 -0.79 -4.06
C PHE A 93 -15.80 0.55 -3.45
N LYS A 94 -14.51 0.68 -3.10
CA LYS A 94 -13.91 1.86 -2.48
C LYS A 94 -13.98 3.09 -3.39
N ALA A 95 -13.65 2.95 -4.67
CA ALA A 95 -13.73 4.04 -5.64
C ALA A 95 -15.14 4.67 -5.68
N GLY A 96 -16.17 3.83 -5.74
CA GLY A 96 -17.57 4.27 -5.78
C GLY A 96 -17.99 5.01 -4.50
N ALA A 97 -17.54 4.51 -3.34
CA ALA A 97 -17.77 5.16 -2.06
C ALA A 97 -17.07 6.52 -1.96
N LEU A 98 -15.78 6.59 -2.31
CA LEU A 98 -15.01 7.85 -2.33
C LEU A 98 -15.66 8.89 -3.23
N ASN A 99 -16.06 8.51 -4.45
CA ASN A 99 -16.71 9.42 -5.37
C ASN A 99 -18.09 9.90 -4.88
N ALA A 100 -18.84 9.05 -4.16
CA ALA A 100 -20.08 9.48 -3.50
C ALA A 100 -19.79 10.51 -2.40
N LEU A 101 -18.80 10.25 -1.53
CA LEU A 101 -18.37 11.17 -0.48
C LEU A 101 -17.92 12.52 -1.06
N ILE A 102 -17.12 12.51 -2.14
CA ILE A 102 -16.64 13.71 -2.81
C ILE A 102 -17.80 14.57 -3.34
N ARG A 103 -18.82 13.95 -3.94
CA ARG A 103 -20.01 14.65 -4.46
C ARG A 103 -20.85 15.26 -3.34
N VAL A 104 -21.11 14.51 -2.26
CA VAL A 104 -21.88 15.01 -1.12
C VAL A 104 -21.11 16.14 -0.41
N SER A 105 -19.81 15.95 -0.19
CA SER A 105 -18.92 16.96 0.40
C SER A 105 -18.90 18.26 -0.41
N ALA A 106 -18.97 18.19 -1.74
CA ALA A 106 -19.02 19.38 -2.61
C ALA A 106 -20.25 20.26 -2.37
N VAL A 107 -21.35 19.68 -1.88
CA VAL A 107 -22.60 20.40 -1.59
C VAL A 107 -22.66 20.86 -0.14
N ILE A 108 -22.09 20.07 0.79
CA ILE A 108 -22.12 20.37 2.23
C ILE A 108 -21.08 21.44 2.61
N SER A 109 -19.79 21.14 2.43
CA SER A 109 -18.70 22.01 2.89
C SER A 109 -17.90 22.63 1.76
N ASN A 110 -17.92 22.01 0.58
CA ASN A 110 -17.16 22.39 -0.61
C ASN A 110 -15.67 22.65 -0.32
N ALA A 111 -15.08 21.87 0.59
CA ALA A 111 -13.69 22.04 0.99
C ALA A 111 -12.73 21.82 -0.21
N PRO A 112 -11.76 22.73 -0.45
CA PRO A 112 -10.85 22.63 -1.60
C PRO A 112 -9.85 21.47 -1.50
N TYR A 113 -9.58 21.01 -0.28
CA TYR A 113 -8.67 19.91 0.01
C TYR A 113 -9.43 18.79 0.72
N ILE A 114 -9.06 17.54 0.42
CA ILE A 114 -9.75 16.34 0.89
C ILE A 114 -8.70 15.38 1.45
N LEU A 115 -8.80 15.02 2.72
CA LEU A 115 -8.01 13.94 3.30
C LEU A 115 -8.70 12.59 3.00
N VAL A 116 -7.94 11.64 2.47
CA VAL A 116 -8.39 10.25 2.30
C VAL A 116 -7.65 9.38 3.30
N LEU A 117 -8.42 8.66 4.13
CA LEU A 117 -7.94 7.82 5.21
C LEU A 117 -8.75 6.51 5.25
N ASP A 118 -8.07 5.39 5.44
CA ASP A 118 -8.67 4.08 5.64
C ASP A 118 -8.98 3.83 7.11
N CYS A 119 -9.89 2.90 7.40
CA CYS A 119 -10.38 2.64 8.77
C CYS A 119 -9.31 2.05 9.71
N ASP A 120 -8.25 1.46 9.16
CA ASP A 120 -7.11 0.91 9.88
C ASP A 120 -5.97 1.92 10.04
N HIS A 121 -6.16 3.18 9.60
CA HIS A 121 -5.19 4.27 9.72
C HIS A 121 -5.76 5.44 10.53
N TYR A 122 -4.91 6.07 11.34
CA TYR A 122 -5.26 7.27 12.10
C TYR A 122 -4.16 8.34 11.99
N CYS A 123 -4.57 9.59 12.24
CA CYS A 123 -3.66 10.72 12.32
C CYS A 123 -2.87 10.65 13.63
N ASN A 124 -1.58 10.32 13.54
CA ASN A 124 -0.69 10.26 14.69
C ASN A 124 -0.08 11.63 14.99
N ASP A 125 0.35 12.38 13.97
CA ASP A 125 0.80 13.76 14.15
C ASP A 125 -0.35 14.73 13.83
N PRO A 126 -0.90 15.45 14.82
CA PRO A 126 -2.02 16.39 14.59
C PRO A 126 -1.64 17.55 13.66
N THR A 127 -0.36 17.72 13.33
CA THR A 127 0.12 18.77 12.43
C THR A 127 0.13 18.36 10.96
N SER A 128 -0.26 17.12 10.61
CA SER A 128 -0.28 16.59 9.24
C SER A 128 -1.01 17.51 8.24
N ALA A 129 -2.18 18.03 8.62
CA ALA A 129 -2.93 18.97 7.79
C ALA A 129 -2.14 20.28 7.58
N ARG A 130 -1.51 20.81 8.63
CA ARG A 130 -0.68 22.02 8.53
C ARG A 130 0.52 21.81 7.63
N GLN A 131 1.17 20.64 7.71
CA GLN A 131 2.29 20.28 6.85
C GLN A 131 1.86 20.18 5.38
N ALA A 132 0.70 19.59 5.10
CA ALA A 132 0.13 19.56 3.75
C ALA A 132 -0.18 20.97 3.23
N MET A 133 -0.72 21.86 4.08
CA MET A 133 -1.01 23.24 3.70
C MET A 133 0.24 24.03 3.32
N CYS A 134 1.43 23.72 3.85
CA CYS A 134 2.67 24.38 3.43
C CYS A 134 2.90 24.27 1.90
N TYR A 135 2.59 23.13 1.29
CA TYR A 135 2.71 22.94 -0.16
C TYR A 135 1.52 23.53 -0.93
N TYR A 136 0.31 23.42 -0.39
CA TYR A 136 -0.89 23.95 -1.05
C TYR A 136 -1.01 25.48 -1.02
N LEU A 137 -0.32 26.13 -0.08
CA LEU A 137 -0.24 27.59 -0.01
C LEU A 137 0.99 28.16 -0.72
N ASP A 138 1.90 27.30 -1.18
CA ASP A 138 3.05 27.71 -1.97
C ASP A 138 2.59 28.18 -3.37
N PRO A 139 2.89 29.43 -3.78
CA PRO A 139 2.38 29.98 -5.04
C PRO A 139 3.01 29.35 -6.29
N GLU A 140 4.18 28.72 -6.18
CA GLU A 140 4.89 28.10 -7.30
C GLU A 140 4.45 26.65 -7.52
N ILE A 141 4.27 25.90 -6.42
CA ILE A 141 3.95 24.47 -6.43
C ILE A 141 2.44 24.24 -6.53
N SER A 142 1.62 24.94 -5.73
CA SER A 142 0.17 24.72 -5.61
C SER A 142 -0.61 24.74 -6.92
N PRO A 143 -0.28 25.59 -7.93
CA PRO A 143 -0.98 25.57 -9.21
C PRO A 143 -0.83 24.25 -9.97
N LYS A 144 0.25 23.50 -9.73
CA LYS A 144 0.53 22.22 -10.41
C LYS A 144 0.27 21.01 -9.52
N LEU A 145 0.07 21.20 -8.22
CA LEU A 145 -0.07 20.12 -7.24
C LEU A 145 -1.48 19.53 -7.23
N ALA A 146 -1.59 18.21 -7.43
CA ALA A 146 -2.84 17.47 -7.30
C ALA A 146 -3.03 16.83 -5.94
N PHE A 147 -1.97 16.26 -5.36
CA PHE A 147 -2.03 15.59 -4.07
C PHE A 147 -0.70 15.54 -3.35
N ILE A 148 -0.77 15.37 -2.03
CA ILE A 148 0.37 15.15 -1.15
C ILE A 148 0.18 13.79 -0.51
N GLN A 149 1.12 12.89 -0.75
CA GLN A 149 1.13 11.52 -0.22
C GLN A 149 2.01 11.47 1.03
N PHE A 150 1.53 10.84 2.09
CA PHE A 150 2.32 10.47 3.26
C PHE A 150 2.55 8.95 3.27
N PRO A 151 3.70 8.46 3.74
CA PRO A 151 3.94 7.03 3.86
C PRO A 151 2.93 6.33 4.78
N GLN A 152 2.52 5.12 4.39
CA GLN A 152 1.84 4.19 5.28
C GLN A 152 2.87 3.60 6.23
N LYS A 153 2.83 4.04 7.49
CA LYS A 153 3.63 3.50 8.59
C LYS A 153 2.71 2.76 9.55
N PHE A 154 3.24 1.74 10.23
CA PHE A 154 2.42 0.82 11.04
C PHE A 154 2.90 0.75 12.48
N HIS A 155 1.97 0.72 13.44
CA HIS A 155 2.29 0.69 14.87
C HIS A 155 2.50 -0.74 15.42
N ASN A 156 1.93 -1.74 14.74
CA ASN A 156 1.96 -3.15 15.14
C ASN A 156 3.09 -3.97 14.46
N LEU A 157 4.18 -3.31 14.08
CA LEU A 157 5.32 -3.97 13.45
C LEU A 157 6.13 -4.79 14.46
N SER A 158 6.46 -6.02 14.07
CA SER A 158 7.43 -6.85 14.78
C SER A 158 8.86 -6.33 14.56
N GLY A 159 9.74 -6.51 15.55
CA GLY A 159 11.19 -6.31 15.37
C GLY A 159 11.77 -7.21 14.27
N HIS A 160 11.16 -8.39 14.06
CA HIS A 160 11.40 -9.25 12.92
C HIS A 160 10.25 -9.11 11.92
N ASP A 161 10.39 -8.20 10.96
CA ASP A 161 9.38 -7.91 9.94
C ASP A 161 9.37 -9.00 8.85
N LEU A 162 8.84 -10.17 9.19
CA LEU A 162 8.88 -11.35 8.33
C LEU A 162 8.18 -11.16 6.99
N TYR A 163 7.23 -10.21 6.91
CA TYR A 163 6.37 -9.97 5.76
C TYR A 163 6.66 -8.64 5.06
N ASP A 164 7.78 -7.97 5.40
CA ASP A 164 8.16 -6.67 4.84
C ASP A 164 7.00 -5.66 4.88
N ASN A 165 6.28 -5.64 6.00
CA ASN A 165 5.13 -4.75 6.21
C ASN A 165 5.56 -3.29 6.30
N ARG A 166 6.84 -2.99 6.53
CA ARG A 166 7.39 -1.63 6.40
C ARG A 166 7.28 -1.08 4.97
N LEU A 167 7.23 -1.95 3.96
CA LEU A 167 7.09 -1.57 2.55
C LEU A 167 8.20 -0.61 2.07
N ASN A 168 9.39 -0.67 2.67
CA ASN A 168 10.47 0.27 2.40
C ASN A 168 10.88 0.26 0.92
N TYR A 169 10.85 -0.91 0.27
CA TYR A 169 11.04 -1.03 -1.18
C TYR A 169 10.14 -0.09 -1.99
N TYR A 170 8.85 0.00 -1.63
CA TYR A 170 7.90 0.89 -2.32
C TYR A 170 8.14 2.36 -1.96
N TRP A 171 8.41 2.68 -0.68
CA TRP A 171 8.65 4.06 -0.26
C TRP A 171 9.95 4.64 -0.83
N ARG A 172 11.02 3.84 -0.96
CA ARG A 172 12.24 4.23 -1.68
C ARG A 172 11.97 4.50 -3.16
N ARG A 173 11.12 3.68 -3.80
CA ARG A 173 10.65 3.95 -5.17
C ARG A 173 9.85 5.25 -5.24
N TRP A 174 8.98 5.54 -4.27
CA TRP A 174 8.22 6.79 -4.22
C TRP A 174 9.08 8.03 -4.03
N LEU A 175 10.16 7.94 -3.25
CA LEU A 175 11.18 9.00 -3.21
C LEU A 175 11.82 9.22 -4.58
N GLY A 176 12.09 8.15 -5.34
CA GLY A 176 12.56 8.25 -6.72
C GLY A 176 11.56 8.93 -7.67
N PHE A 177 10.27 8.61 -7.55
CA PHE A 177 9.19 9.27 -8.30
C PHE A 177 9.06 10.76 -7.96
N ASP A 178 9.30 11.12 -6.70
CA ASP A 178 9.25 12.51 -6.22
C ASP A 178 10.27 13.42 -6.91
N GLY A 179 11.43 12.86 -7.29
CA GLY A 179 12.43 13.54 -8.13
C GLY A 179 12.01 13.79 -9.59
N LEU A 180 10.84 13.28 -10.02
CA LEU A 180 10.30 13.48 -11.36
C LEU A 180 9.08 14.40 -11.33
N GLY A 181 7.94 13.87 -10.89
CA GLY A 181 6.66 14.58 -10.85
C GLY A 181 5.81 14.18 -9.65
N GLY A 182 6.38 13.44 -8.71
CA GLY A 182 5.69 12.99 -7.50
C GLY A 182 5.31 11.51 -7.51
N PRO A 183 5.04 10.94 -6.31
CA PRO A 183 4.62 9.54 -6.17
C PRO A 183 3.20 9.29 -6.68
N SER A 184 2.87 8.03 -6.94
CA SER A 184 1.48 7.63 -7.18
C SER A 184 0.65 7.67 -5.89
N ILE A 185 -0.68 7.76 -6.03
CA ILE A 185 -1.61 7.58 -4.90
C ILE A 185 -1.47 6.14 -4.38
N SER A 186 -1.31 6.00 -3.06
CA SER A 186 -1.19 4.72 -2.36
C SER A 186 -2.42 4.43 -1.50
N GLY A 187 -3.62 4.77 -1.97
CA GLY A 187 -4.91 4.41 -1.36
C GLY A 187 -5.33 5.12 -0.07
N CYS A 188 -4.40 5.65 0.72
CA CYS A 188 -4.62 6.23 2.04
C CYS A 188 -3.54 7.28 2.38
N ASN A 189 -3.72 8.04 3.47
CA ASN A 189 -2.78 9.03 3.99
C ASN A 189 -2.40 10.10 2.97
N LEU A 190 -3.40 10.66 2.29
CA LEU A 190 -3.15 11.71 1.31
C LEU A 190 -4.14 12.86 1.41
N TYR A 191 -3.64 14.06 1.15
CA TYR A 191 -4.46 15.25 0.95
C TYR A 191 -4.56 15.53 -0.54
N LEU A 192 -5.77 15.43 -1.10
CA LEU A 192 -6.10 15.70 -2.50
C LEU A 192 -6.59 17.14 -2.69
N LYS A 193 -6.25 17.75 -3.81
CA LYS A 193 -6.84 18.99 -4.31
C LYS A 193 -8.08 18.67 -5.13
N ARG A 194 -9.26 19.16 -4.68
CA ARG A 194 -10.54 18.93 -5.37
C ARG A 194 -10.52 19.40 -6.81
N GLU A 195 -9.90 20.55 -7.08
CA GLU A 195 -9.72 21.13 -8.42
C GLU A 195 -9.10 20.12 -9.40
N ALA A 196 -8.04 19.43 -8.95
CA ALA A 196 -7.32 18.45 -9.75
C ALA A 196 -8.15 17.20 -10.00
N LEU A 197 -8.82 16.70 -8.97
CA LEU A 197 -9.69 15.52 -9.07
C LEU A 197 -10.89 15.74 -9.99
N TYR A 198 -11.38 16.99 -10.08
CA TYR A 198 -12.46 17.37 -10.97
C TYR A 198 -12.03 17.67 -12.41
N GLY A 199 -10.72 17.82 -12.66
CA GLY A 199 -10.23 18.25 -13.97
C GLY A 199 -10.70 19.65 -14.36
N THR A 200 -10.99 20.52 -13.38
CA THR A 200 -11.68 21.81 -13.58
C THR A 200 -10.95 22.79 -14.51
N LYS A 201 -9.63 22.68 -14.65
CA LYS A 201 -8.85 23.45 -15.64
C LYS A 201 -9.34 23.26 -17.09
N ASN A 202 -9.91 22.09 -17.41
CA ASN A 202 -10.40 21.76 -18.74
C ASN A 202 -11.91 21.96 -18.91
N ILE A 203 -12.62 22.34 -17.84
CA ILE A 203 -14.06 22.56 -17.88
C ILE A 203 -14.34 23.93 -18.51
N LYS A 204 -14.77 23.93 -19.77
CA LYS A 204 -15.47 25.08 -20.34
C LYS A 204 -16.76 25.28 -19.55
N ASN A 205 -17.15 26.53 -19.26
CA ASN A 205 -18.42 26.90 -18.57
C ASN A 205 -19.70 26.54 -19.37
N ASP A 206 -19.65 25.50 -20.20
CA ASP A 206 -20.78 24.92 -20.88
C ASP A 206 -21.55 24.02 -19.92
N LEU A 207 -22.79 24.42 -19.62
CA LEU A 207 -23.70 23.69 -18.75
C LEU A 207 -23.97 22.27 -19.22
N ASN A 208 -24.00 22.03 -20.53
CA ASN A 208 -24.25 20.69 -21.08
C ASN A 208 -23.08 19.75 -20.81
N HIS A 209 -21.85 20.25 -20.94
CA HIS A 209 -20.65 19.51 -20.59
C HIS A 209 -20.60 19.20 -19.09
N LEU A 210 -20.90 20.19 -18.24
CA LEU A 210 -20.96 20.00 -16.78
C LEU A 210 -21.99 18.93 -16.37
N LYS A 211 -23.18 18.95 -16.95
CA LYS A 211 -24.21 17.92 -16.71
C LYS A 211 -23.78 16.53 -17.15
N LYS A 212 -23.02 16.44 -18.24
CA LYS A 212 -22.48 15.16 -18.72
C LYS A 212 -21.40 14.60 -17.79
N SER A 213 -20.48 15.44 -17.31
CA SER A 213 -19.35 14.99 -16.50
C SER A 213 -19.68 14.79 -15.02
N PHE A 214 -20.55 15.61 -14.43
CA PHE A 214 -20.87 15.61 -12.99
C PHE A 214 -22.27 15.09 -12.65
N GLY A 215 -23.09 14.79 -13.66
CA GLY A 215 -24.48 14.38 -13.49
C GLY A 215 -25.45 15.56 -13.55
N SER A 216 -26.75 15.27 -13.46
CA SER A 216 -27.85 16.21 -13.66
C SER A 216 -28.14 17.11 -12.46
N SER A 217 -27.48 16.89 -11.32
CA SER A 217 -27.68 17.65 -10.09
C SER A 217 -27.29 19.13 -10.26
N ASN A 218 -28.30 19.99 -10.32
CA ASN A 218 -28.09 21.44 -10.42
C ASN A 218 -27.34 22.02 -9.21
N GLU A 219 -27.52 21.47 -8.00
CA GLU A 219 -26.82 21.93 -6.79
C GLU A 219 -25.32 21.60 -6.85
N LEU A 220 -24.96 20.38 -7.28
CA LEU A 220 -23.57 20.00 -7.48
C LEU A 220 -22.91 20.86 -8.55
N ILE A 221 -23.58 21.07 -9.68
CA ILE A 221 -23.08 21.94 -10.76
C ILE A 221 -22.89 23.39 -10.26
N ARG A 222 -23.81 23.89 -9.43
CA ARG A 222 -23.67 25.22 -8.81
C ARG A 222 -22.48 25.30 -7.87
N SER A 223 -22.24 24.26 -7.04
CA SER A 223 -21.12 24.27 -6.10
C SER A 223 -19.76 24.17 -6.79
N ILE A 224 -19.71 23.60 -7.99
CA ILE A 224 -18.50 23.54 -8.83
C ILE A 224 -18.27 24.87 -9.57
N SER A 225 -19.33 25.51 -10.07
CA SER A 225 -19.23 26.71 -10.91
C SER A 225 -19.04 28.02 -10.13
N LYS A 226 -19.25 28.02 -8.81
CA LYS A 226 -19.06 29.20 -7.93
C LYS A 226 -18.46 28.78 -6.59
N ASN A 227 -17.68 29.68 -5.96
CA ASN A 227 -17.32 29.64 -4.53
C ASN A 227 -18.58 29.74 -3.65
N TYR A 228 -19.40 28.69 -3.67
CA TYR A 228 -20.71 28.64 -3.03
C TYR A 228 -20.57 28.09 -1.61
N LYS A 229 -21.09 28.81 -0.61
CA LYS A 229 -21.38 28.30 0.74
C LYS A 229 -22.87 28.00 0.82
N LEU A 230 -23.26 26.79 1.22
CA LEU A 230 -24.68 26.39 1.30
C LEU A 230 -25.11 26.23 2.78
N HIS A 231 -26.29 26.73 3.12
CA HIS A 231 -26.93 26.54 4.43
C HIS A 231 -27.63 25.18 4.48
N LEU A 232 -27.25 24.36 5.47
CA LEU A 232 -27.78 23.01 5.69
C LEU A 232 -29.30 23.05 5.98
N SER A 233 -30.13 22.46 5.12
CA SER A 233 -31.55 22.16 5.42
C SER A 233 -31.75 20.65 5.49
N LYS A 234 -32.41 20.17 6.55
CA LYS A 234 -32.43 18.77 7.01
C LYS A 234 -33.04 17.71 6.08
N ASP A 235 -33.69 18.08 4.97
CA ASP A 235 -34.36 17.11 4.09
C ASP A 235 -34.04 17.34 2.61
N ARG A 236 -32.96 16.76 2.07
CA ARG A 236 -32.72 16.77 0.60
C ARG A 236 -32.10 15.47 0.08
N LYS A 237 -32.79 14.86 -0.89
CA LYS A 237 -32.32 13.70 -1.66
C LYS A 237 -31.29 14.14 -2.70
N LEU A 238 -30.01 13.85 -2.45
CA LEU A 238 -28.97 13.84 -3.49
C LEU A 238 -28.93 12.46 -4.15
N THR A 239 -29.85 12.19 -5.06
CA THR A 239 -29.83 10.99 -5.89
C THR A 239 -29.48 11.38 -7.31
N ASP A 240 -28.20 11.30 -7.67
CA ASP A 240 -27.83 11.08 -9.05
C ASP A 240 -26.59 10.17 -9.11
N SER A 241 -26.76 9.01 -9.73
CA SER A 241 -25.93 7.83 -9.49
C SER A 241 -24.86 7.56 -10.54
N GLN A 242 -24.76 8.34 -11.63
CA GLN A 242 -23.80 8.02 -12.70
C GLN A 242 -23.17 9.26 -13.34
N ALA A 243 -22.08 9.72 -12.74
CA ALA A 243 -21.05 10.52 -13.39
C ALA A 243 -19.85 9.61 -13.65
N ASN A 244 -19.61 9.24 -14.91
CA ASN A 244 -18.60 8.25 -15.29
C ASN A 244 -17.18 8.83 -15.47
N GLU A 245 -17.02 10.15 -15.38
CA GLU A 245 -15.79 10.83 -15.85
C GLU A 245 -15.03 11.62 -14.77
N VAL A 246 -15.57 11.74 -13.55
CA VAL A 246 -14.98 12.61 -12.51
C VAL A 246 -14.81 11.90 -11.17
N GLY A 247 -13.61 11.99 -10.59
CA GLY A 247 -13.24 11.36 -9.33
C GLY A 247 -12.19 10.26 -9.49
N PHE A 248 -12.19 9.32 -8.57
CA PHE A 248 -11.44 8.07 -8.66
C PHE A 248 -11.93 7.22 -9.84
N ILE A 249 -11.01 6.62 -10.58
CA ILE A 249 -11.30 5.91 -11.82
C ILE A 249 -11.83 4.50 -11.55
N TYR A 250 -13.01 4.19 -12.10
CA TYR A 250 -13.65 2.87 -12.02
C TYR A 250 -13.13 1.91 -13.10
N PHE A 251 -11.91 1.41 -12.94
CA PHE A 251 -11.34 0.52 -13.95
C PHE A 251 -10.61 -0.70 -13.37
N SER A 252 -9.81 -0.47 -12.33
CA SER A 252 -8.96 -1.50 -11.72
C SER A 252 -9.27 -1.62 -10.24
N VAL A 253 -8.92 -2.76 -9.65
CA VAL A 253 -8.96 -2.98 -8.19
C VAL A 253 -7.89 -2.17 -7.43
N VAL A 254 -6.98 -1.51 -8.17
CA VAL A 254 -6.06 -0.48 -7.68
C VAL A 254 -6.48 0.86 -8.26
N GLU A 255 -7.68 1.34 -7.88
CA GLU A 255 -8.24 2.62 -8.35
C GLU A 255 -7.33 3.80 -8.01
N ASP A 256 -6.59 3.66 -6.92
CA ASP A 256 -5.60 4.61 -6.44
C ASP A 256 -4.49 4.83 -7.47
N VAL A 257 -3.81 3.77 -7.89
CA VAL A 257 -2.68 3.84 -8.82
C VAL A 257 -3.12 4.44 -10.15
N ILE A 258 -4.22 3.96 -10.73
CA ILE A 258 -4.70 4.49 -12.02
C ILE A 258 -5.18 5.93 -11.92
N THR A 259 -5.78 6.35 -10.79
CA THR A 259 -6.18 7.74 -10.59
C THR A 259 -4.94 8.64 -10.48
N GLY A 260 -3.90 8.20 -9.76
CA GLY A 260 -2.62 8.91 -9.68
C GLY A 260 -1.96 9.06 -11.06
N GLU A 261 -1.83 7.96 -11.79
CA GLU A 261 -1.26 7.96 -13.15
C GLU A 261 -2.03 8.87 -14.10
N TYR A 262 -3.36 8.84 -14.03
CA TYR A 262 -4.21 9.71 -14.84
C TYR A 262 -3.99 11.19 -14.53
N LEU A 263 -3.93 11.56 -13.25
CA LEU A 263 -3.67 12.94 -12.83
C LEU A 263 -2.31 13.44 -13.34
N HIS A 264 -1.27 12.60 -13.26
CA HIS A 264 0.04 12.95 -13.83
C HIS A 264 0.01 13.06 -15.36
N CYS A 265 -0.76 12.22 -16.06
CA CYS A 265 -1.01 12.37 -17.49
C CYS A 265 -1.76 13.66 -17.85
N GLN A 266 -2.49 14.27 -16.91
CA GLN A 266 -3.11 15.59 -17.10
C GLN A 266 -2.15 16.74 -16.78
N GLY A 267 -0.87 16.45 -16.50
CA GLY A 267 0.15 17.46 -16.21
C GLY A 267 0.17 17.96 -14.77
N TRP A 268 -0.57 17.31 -13.86
CA TRP A 268 -0.43 17.56 -12.43
C TRP A 268 0.83 16.89 -11.87
N ILE A 269 1.33 17.41 -10.75
CA ILE A 269 2.38 16.81 -9.94
C ILE A 269 1.82 16.38 -8.58
N SER A 270 2.55 15.53 -7.89
CA SER A 270 2.32 15.19 -6.48
C SER A 270 3.61 15.37 -5.68
N VAL A 271 3.50 15.29 -4.36
CA VAL A 271 4.65 15.38 -3.44
C VAL A 271 4.58 14.26 -2.41
N LEU A 272 5.72 13.66 -2.08
CA LEU A 272 5.87 12.78 -0.93
C LEU A 272 6.33 13.57 0.31
N VAL A 273 5.61 13.45 1.43
CA VAL A 273 6.01 14.06 2.70
C VAL A 273 6.24 12.97 3.74
N ASP A 274 7.49 12.80 4.15
CA ASP A 274 7.86 11.88 5.23
C ASP A 274 8.69 12.59 6.32
N PRO A 275 8.06 13.08 7.40
CA PRO A 275 8.78 13.73 8.49
C PRO A 275 9.63 12.72 9.28
N PRO A 276 10.91 13.02 9.56
CA PRO A 276 11.81 12.06 10.21
C PRO A 276 11.55 11.90 11.72
N SER A 277 10.96 12.90 12.38
CA SER A 277 10.75 12.91 13.82
C SER A 277 9.53 12.10 14.26
N ARG A 278 8.41 12.24 13.55
CA ARG A 278 7.14 11.59 13.88
C ARG A 278 6.36 11.24 12.61
N PRO A 279 5.98 9.97 12.40
CA PRO A 279 5.04 9.59 11.36
C PRO A 279 3.72 10.35 11.49
N CYS A 280 3.28 11.01 10.41
CA CYS A 280 1.99 11.72 10.44
C CYS A 280 0.80 10.78 10.60
N PHE A 281 0.88 9.59 10.02
CA PHE A 281 -0.17 8.60 10.06
C PHE A 281 0.41 7.26 10.51
N LEU A 282 -0.38 6.53 11.31
CA LEU A 282 -0.07 5.17 11.73
C LEU A 282 -1.27 4.29 11.41
N GLY A 283 -1.02 3.08 10.95
CA GLY A 283 -2.05 2.06 10.77
C GLY A 283 -1.68 0.69 11.30
N SER A 284 -2.55 -0.28 11.04
CA SER A 284 -2.37 -1.68 11.41
C SER A 284 -2.05 -2.55 10.20
N CYS A 285 -0.85 -3.13 10.13
CA CYS A 285 -0.48 -4.04 9.05
C CYS A 285 -1.01 -5.46 9.28
N PRO A 286 -1.16 -6.27 8.21
CA PRO A 286 -1.46 -7.70 8.33
C PRO A 286 -0.43 -8.44 9.18
N THR A 287 -0.89 -9.35 10.03
CA THR A 287 -0.03 -10.12 10.96
C THR A 287 0.15 -11.58 10.55
N ASN A 288 -0.45 -12.00 9.44
CA ASN A 288 -0.40 -13.37 8.94
C ASN A 288 -0.12 -13.40 7.42
N PRO A 289 0.43 -14.52 6.92
CA PRO A 289 0.87 -14.60 5.53
C PRO A 289 -0.30 -14.67 4.55
N SER A 290 -1.44 -15.24 4.95
CA SER A 290 -2.63 -15.36 4.08
C SER A 290 -3.18 -14.01 3.69
N ASP A 291 -3.40 -13.11 4.66
CA ASP A 291 -3.93 -11.77 4.41
C ASP A 291 -2.95 -10.95 3.57
N THR A 292 -1.65 -11.06 3.89
CA THR A 292 -0.57 -10.42 3.12
C THR A 292 -0.60 -10.86 1.65
N LEU A 293 -0.69 -12.15 1.37
CA LEU A 293 -0.71 -12.68 0.00
C LEU A 293 -2.00 -12.32 -0.75
N VAL A 294 -3.16 -12.29 -0.08
CA VAL A 294 -4.42 -11.82 -0.69
C VAL A 294 -4.31 -10.35 -1.09
N GLN A 295 -3.73 -9.51 -0.24
CA GLN A 295 -3.48 -8.10 -0.56
C GLN A 295 -2.55 -7.95 -1.77
N GLN A 296 -1.42 -8.65 -1.76
CA GLN A 296 -0.46 -8.62 -2.88
C GLN A 296 -1.07 -9.15 -4.19
N GLY A 297 -1.89 -10.19 -4.12
CA GLY A 297 -2.61 -10.72 -5.28
C GLY A 297 -3.59 -9.71 -5.89
N ARG A 298 -4.31 -8.94 -5.07
CA ARG A 298 -5.18 -7.84 -5.55
C ARG A 298 -4.36 -6.76 -6.25
N TRP A 299 -3.23 -6.36 -5.67
CA TRP A 299 -2.33 -5.39 -6.29
C TRP A 299 -1.80 -5.88 -7.63
N ALA A 300 -1.28 -7.12 -7.68
CA ALA A 300 -0.76 -7.71 -8.91
C ALA A 300 -1.82 -7.77 -10.02
N LEU A 301 -3.03 -8.24 -9.69
CA LEU A 301 -4.13 -8.29 -10.65
C LEU A 301 -4.49 -6.89 -11.17
N GLY A 302 -4.62 -5.91 -10.27
CA GLY A 302 -4.99 -4.57 -10.64
C GLY A 302 -3.93 -3.83 -11.48
N LEU A 303 -2.66 -4.02 -11.16
CA LEU A 303 -1.53 -3.48 -11.91
C LEU A 303 -1.46 -4.10 -13.31
N MET A 304 -1.66 -5.42 -13.43
CA MET A 304 -1.70 -6.11 -14.71
C MET A 304 -2.90 -5.66 -15.56
N GLN A 305 -4.06 -5.42 -14.94
CA GLN A 305 -5.21 -4.83 -15.64
C GLN A 305 -4.87 -3.47 -16.23
N ILE A 306 -4.15 -2.60 -15.50
CA ILE A 306 -3.69 -1.31 -16.03
C ILE A 306 -2.72 -1.52 -17.19
N SER A 307 -1.72 -2.40 -17.05
CA SER A 307 -0.65 -2.58 -18.04
C SER A 307 -1.15 -3.04 -19.41
N VAL A 308 -2.20 -3.85 -19.47
CA VAL A 308 -2.79 -4.36 -20.74
C VAL A 308 -3.95 -3.52 -21.25
N SER A 309 -4.25 -2.40 -20.60
CA SER A 309 -5.39 -1.55 -20.96
C SER A 309 -5.00 -0.34 -21.82
N LYS A 310 -6.00 0.45 -22.21
CA LYS A 310 -5.81 1.77 -22.81
C LYS A 310 -5.05 2.76 -21.91
N TYR A 311 -4.98 2.49 -20.61
CA TYR A 311 -4.24 3.28 -19.62
C TYR A 311 -2.80 2.80 -19.42
N CYS A 312 -2.29 1.88 -20.24
CA CYS A 312 -0.90 1.48 -20.19
C CYS A 312 0.03 2.71 -20.25
N ALA A 313 0.85 2.92 -19.22
CA ALA A 313 1.71 4.10 -19.08
C ALA A 313 2.60 4.38 -20.31
N LEU A 314 3.10 3.34 -20.99
CA LEU A 314 3.94 3.47 -22.19
C LEU A 314 3.16 4.02 -23.40
N LEU A 315 1.86 3.74 -23.47
CA LEU A 315 0.99 4.17 -24.57
C LEU A 315 0.25 5.45 -24.21
N TYR A 316 -0.41 5.47 -23.06
CA TYR A 316 -1.23 6.58 -22.60
C TYR A 316 -0.38 7.76 -22.08
N GLY A 317 0.72 7.47 -21.38
CA GLY A 317 1.64 8.49 -20.86
C GLY A 317 2.49 9.16 -21.93
N ARG A 318 2.61 8.57 -23.13
CA ARG A 318 3.40 9.13 -24.23
C ARG A 318 2.91 10.53 -24.62
N GLY A 319 3.76 11.53 -24.43
CA GLY A 319 3.45 12.94 -24.72
C GLY A 319 2.54 13.62 -23.68
N ARG A 320 2.14 12.89 -22.63
CA ARG A 320 1.29 13.39 -21.52
C ARG A 320 2.04 13.54 -20.20
N MET A 321 3.11 12.78 -20.03
CA MET A 321 4.07 12.90 -18.93
C MET A 321 5.50 12.73 -19.47
N SER A 322 6.52 12.97 -18.63
CA SER A 322 7.91 12.74 -19.04
C SER A 322 8.15 11.25 -19.34
N THR A 323 9.03 10.95 -20.30
CA THR A 323 9.34 9.57 -20.69
C THR A 323 9.80 8.74 -19.49
N LEU A 324 10.65 9.30 -18.63
CA LEU A 324 11.13 8.60 -17.45
C LEU A 324 10.00 8.31 -16.45
N HIS A 325 9.10 9.27 -16.21
CA HIS A 325 7.96 9.05 -15.32
C HIS A 325 6.99 7.99 -15.88
N SER A 326 6.75 8.02 -17.19
CA SER A 326 5.97 6.99 -17.90
C SER A 326 6.61 5.61 -17.79
N MET A 327 7.94 5.51 -17.92
CA MET A 327 8.66 4.27 -17.72
C MET A 327 8.55 3.76 -16.27
N CYS A 328 8.57 4.65 -15.28
CA CYS A 328 8.41 4.29 -13.87
C CYS A 328 7.00 3.71 -13.59
N TYR A 329 5.93 4.33 -14.11
CA TYR A 329 4.57 3.77 -14.04
C TYR A 329 4.42 2.46 -14.81
N ALA A 330 5.08 2.35 -15.98
CA ALA A 330 5.10 1.11 -16.74
C ALA A 330 5.79 -0.02 -15.97
N ALA A 331 6.94 0.27 -15.35
CA ALA A 331 7.67 -0.69 -14.53
C ALA A 331 6.85 -1.15 -13.32
N LEU A 332 6.09 -0.24 -12.70
CA LEU A 332 5.16 -0.59 -11.61
C LEU A 332 4.01 -1.49 -12.10
N SER A 333 3.36 -1.14 -13.21
CA SER A 333 2.20 -1.89 -13.72
C SER A 333 2.56 -3.25 -14.31
N ILE A 334 3.74 -3.36 -14.93
CA ILE A 334 4.27 -4.61 -15.51
C ILE A 334 4.99 -5.46 -14.46
N ASP A 335 5.29 -4.91 -13.28
CA ASP A 335 5.98 -5.61 -12.18
C ASP A 335 5.50 -7.06 -12.03
N PRO A 336 4.18 -7.38 -11.97
CA PRO A 336 3.68 -8.75 -11.82
C PRO A 336 4.12 -9.76 -12.90
N ILE A 337 4.50 -9.32 -14.11
CA ILE A 337 4.91 -10.20 -15.22
C ILE A 337 6.24 -10.91 -14.92
N TYR A 338 7.06 -10.38 -14.00
CA TYR A 338 8.31 -11.02 -13.56
C TYR A 338 8.12 -12.45 -13.03
N VAL A 339 6.89 -12.83 -12.67
CA VAL A 339 6.56 -14.20 -12.30
C VAL A 339 7.02 -15.22 -13.33
N VAL A 340 6.91 -14.91 -14.62
CA VAL A 340 7.27 -15.86 -15.69
C VAL A 340 8.77 -16.21 -15.65
N PRO A 341 9.70 -15.24 -15.77
CA PRO A 341 11.13 -15.56 -15.68
C PRO A 341 11.51 -16.11 -14.29
N PHE A 342 10.83 -15.70 -13.22
CA PHE A 342 11.06 -16.25 -11.89
C PHE A 342 10.77 -17.76 -11.82
N TYR A 343 9.63 -18.22 -12.33
CA TYR A 343 9.30 -19.65 -12.35
C TYR A 343 10.27 -20.46 -13.19
N VAL A 344 10.74 -19.92 -14.32
CA VAL A 344 11.76 -20.58 -15.16
C VAL A 344 13.03 -20.79 -14.33
N LEU A 345 13.53 -19.75 -13.65
CA LEU A 345 14.74 -19.85 -12.81
C LEU A 345 14.53 -20.70 -11.54
N ALA A 346 13.31 -20.79 -11.04
CA ALA A 346 12.98 -21.54 -9.82
C ALA A 346 12.59 -23.01 -10.06
N ILE A 347 12.41 -23.43 -11.32
CA ILE A 347 12.00 -24.81 -11.66
C ILE A 347 13.00 -25.49 -12.61
N VAL A 348 13.47 -24.80 -13.64
CA VAL A 348 14.33 -25.42 -14.68
C VAL A 348 15.66 -25.92 -14.08
N PRO A 349 16.44 -25.09 -13.35
CA PRO A 349 17.69 -25.56 -12.74
C PRO A 349 17.50 -26.74 -11.79
N GLN A 350 16.38 -26.79 -11.08
CA GLN A 350 16.02 -27.82 -10.12
C GLN A 350 15.73 -29.14 -10.83
N ILE A 351 14.96 -29.13 -11.91
CA ILE A 351 14.72 -30.31 -12.75
C ILE A 351 16.02 -30.80 -13.40
N CYS A 352 16.85 -29.89 -13.93
CA CYS A 352 18.16 -30.22 -14.49
C CYS A 352 19.07 -30.87 -13.44
N LEU A 353 19.12 -30.31 -12.22
CA LEU A 353 19.85 -30.87 -11.09
C LEU A 353 19.38 -32.29 -10.75
N LEU A 354 18.07 -32.51 -10.70
CA LEU A 354 17.49 -33.84 -10.46
C LEU A 354 17.71 -34.83 -11.60
N ARG A 355 17.94 -34.36 -12.82
CA ARG A 355 18.20 -35.22 -13.99
C ARG A 355 19.69 -35.41 -14.27
N GLY A 356 20.57 -34.69 -13.59
CA GLY A 356 22.00 -34.76 -13.85
C GLY A 356 22.43 -33.99 -15.10
N ILE A 357 21.62 -33.03 -15.54
CA ILE A 357 21.89 -32.18 -16.70
C ILE A 357 22.60 -30.92 -16.18
N PRO A 358 23.84 -30.62 -16.59
CA PRO A 358 24.51 -29.39 -16.22
C PRO A 358 23.97 -28.20 -17.02
N LEU A 359 23.46 -27.18 -16.34
CA LEU A 359 22.93 -25.95 -16.98
C LEU A 359 23.98 -24.82 -17.09
N TYR A 360 24.94 -24.78 -16.17
CA TYR A 360 25.96 -23.73 -16.08
C TYR A 360 27.34 -24.27 -16.45
N PRO A 361 28.29 -23.40 -16.87
CA PRO A 361 29.69 -23.79 -17.00
C PRO A 361 30.23 -24.38 -15.70
N LYS A 362 31.23 -25.27 -15.83
CA LYS A 362 31.92 -25.81 -14.65
C LYS A 362 32.55 -24.66 -13.87
N VAL A 363 32.66 -24.81 -12.55
CA VAL A 363 33.30 -23.79 -11.70
C VAL A 363 34.77 -23.55 -12.09
N SER A 364 35.43 -24.56 -12.67
CA SER A 364 36.79 -24.45 -13.22
C SER A 364 36.87 -23.77 -14.60
N ASP A 365 35.74 -23.54 -15.27
CA ASP A 365 35.67 -22.88 -16.56
C ASP A 365 35.87 -21.36 -16.37
N PRO A 366 36.82 -20.72 -17.07
CA PRO A 366 37.00 -19.26 -16.99
C PRO A 366 35.73 -18.47 -17.26
N PHE A 367 34.80 -18.96 -18.08
CA PHE A 367 33.54 -18.29 -18.40
C PHE A 367 32.53 -18.31 -17.23
N PHE A 368 32.69 -19.19 -16.25
CA PHE A 368 31.86 -19.23 -15.05
C PHE A 368 31.86 -17.89 -14.29
N ILE A 369 32.97 -17.15 -14.36
CA ILE A 369 33.10 -15.85 -13.69
C ILE A 369 32.03 -14.85 -14.14
N VAL A 370 31.57 -14.91 -15.39
CA VAL A 370 30.54 -14.02 -15.92
C VAL A 370 29.21 -14.26 -15.20
N PHE A 371 28.82 -15.53 -15.04
CA PHE A 371 27.59 -15.90 -14.33
C PHE A 371 27.65 -15.54 -12.85
N ALA A 372 28.78 -15.84 -12.20
CA ALA A 372 29.00 -15.47 -10.81
C ALA A 372 28.95 -13.95 -10.62
N PHE A 373 29.63 -13.19 -11.49
CA PHE A 373 29.64 -11.73 -11.44
C PHE A 373 28.23 -11.14 -11.58
N VAL A 374 27.46 -11.55 -12.59
CA VAL A 374 26.09 -11.04 -12.79
C VAL A 374 25.21 -11.35 -11.58
N PHE A 375 25.29 -12.56 -11.04
CA PHE A 375 24.54 -12.94 -9.85
C PHE A 375 24.94 -12.09 -8.64
N PHE A 376 26.21 -12.06 -8.26
CA PHE A 376 26.67 -11.32 -7.08
C PHE A 376 26.50 -9.81 -7.22
N ALA A 377 26.71 -9.24 -8.41
CA ALA A 377 26.48 -7.83 -8.65
C ALA A 377 25.01 -7.44 -8.46
N SER A 378 24.07 -8.31 -8.88
CA SER A 378 22.63 -8.06 -8.66
C SER A 378 22.27 -8.04 -7.17
N GLN A 379 22.79 -8.99 -6.39
CA GLN A 379 22.55 -9.07 -4.95
C GLN A 379 23.22 -7.92 -4.20
N LEU A 380 24.45 -7.59 -4.58
CA LEU A 380 25.20 -6.50 -3.98
C LEU A 380 24.54 -5.14 -4.26
N LYS A 381 24.00 -4.93 -5.47
CA LYS A 381 23.24 -3.72 -5.80
C LYS A 381 22.01 -3.57 -4.90
N HIS A 382 21.25 -4.64 -4.69
CA HIS A 382 20.09 -4.62 -3.78
C HIS A 382 20.49 -4.27 -2.35
N VAL A 383 21.52 -4.95 -1.82
CA VAL A 383 22.04 -4.66 -0.47
C VAL A 383 22.57 -3.24 -0.37
N GLN A 384 23.30 -2.75 -1.36
CA GLN A 384 23.80 -1.38 -1.43
C GLN A 384 22.65 -0.37 -1.38
N GLU A 385 21.57 -0.60 -2.13
CA GLU A 385 20.39 0.25 -2.13
C GLU A 385 19.75 0.30 -0.75
N VAL A 386 19.47 -0.85 -0.13
CA VAL A 386 18.90 -0.94 1.22
C VAL A 386 19.76 -0.16 2.23
N LEU A 387 21.07 -0.40 2.25
CA LEU A 387 21.98 0.28 3.17
C LEU A 387 22.08 1.80 2.91
N SER A 388 22.01 2.23 1.64
CA SER A 388 22.11 3.65 1.28
C SER A 388 20.96 4.50 1.79
N TYR A 389 19.79 3.89 2.03
CA TYR A 389 18.63 4.54 2.63
C TYR A 389 18.56 4.39 4.16
N GLY A 390 19.61 3.84 4.78
CA GLY A 390 19.70 3.68 6.25
C GLY A 390 18.98 2.46 6.80
N ASP A 391 18.52 1.55 5.94
CA ASP A 391 17.90 0.30 6.36
C ASP A 391 18.95 -0.75 6.77
N SER A 392 18.52 -1.75 7.54
CA SER A 392 19.40 -2.82 8.02
C SER A 392 19.70 -3.87 6.94
N LEU A 393 20.82 -4.58 7.05
CA LEU A 393 21.09 -5.75 6.20
C LEU A 393 19.98 -6.80 6.30
N MET A 394 19.36 -6.96 7.49
CA MET A 394 18.22 -7.85 7.67
C MET A 394 17.01 -7.44 6.82
N SER A 395 16.80 -6.14 6.61
CA SER A 395 15.74 -5.64 5.74
C SER A 395 15.91 -6.15 4.30
N SER A 396 17.15 -6.23 3.80
CA SER A 396 17.42 -6.77 2.46
C SER A 396 16.97 -8.23 2.30
N LEU A 397 17.10 -9.04 3.36
CA LEU A 397 16.62 -10.43 3.38
C LEU A 397 15.10 -10.51 3.46
N TYR A 398 14.45 -9.62 4.23
CA TYR A 398 12.98 -9.55 4.29
C TYR A 398 12.37 -9.15 2.95
N GLU A 399 12.95 -8.15 2.29
CA GLU A 399 12.54 -7.73 0.95
C GLU A 399 12.76 -8.83 -0.08
N LEU A 400 13.91 -9.51 -0.08
CA LEU A 400 14.17 -10.63 -0.99
C LEU A 400 13.18 -11.78 -0.75
N ARG A 401 12.89 -12.11 0.52
CA ARG A 401 11.88 -13.10 0.86
C ARG A 401 10.51 -12.69 0.32
N MET A 402 10.06 -11.48 0.62
CA MET A 402 8.75 -11.02 0.16
C MET A 402 8.66 -10.93 -1.35
N TRP A 403 9.75 -10.56 -2.03
CA TRP A 403 9.85 -10.65 -3.47
C TRP A 403 9.57 -12.09 -3.96
N THR A 404 10.26 -13.10 -3.41
CA THR A 404 9.99 -14.51 -3.76
C THR A 404 8.58 -14.98 -3.40
N MET A 405 8.01 -14.52 -2.28
CA MET A 405 6.65 -14.88 -1.85
C MET A 405 5.56 -14.21 -2.67
N ARG A 406 5.80 -13.02 -3.23
CA ARG A 406 4.87 -12.34 -4.13
C ARG A 406 4.86 -12.96 -5.53
N SER A 407 5.98 -13.51 -5.99
CA SER A 407 6.08 -14.06 -7.36
C SER A 407 5.30 -15.36 -7.51
N ALA A 408 5.24 -16.19 -6.46
CA ALA A 408 4.71 -17.54 -6.55
C ALA A 408 3.96 -17.92 -5.28
N SER A 409 3.25 -19.05 -5.34
CA SER A 409 2.95 -19.80 -4.13
C SER A 409 4.28 -20.29 -3.54
N SER A 410 4.86 -19.52 -2.62
CA SER A 410 6.17 -19.80 -2.00
C SER A 410 6.23 -21.18 -1.35
N TYR A 411 5.07 -21.72 -0.98
CA TYR A 411 4.93 -23.03 -0.35
C TYR A 411 5.37 -24.18 -1.26
N PHE A 412 4.95 -24.20 -2.54
CA PHE A 412 5.36 -25.29 -3.43
C PHE A 412 6.82 -25.12 -3.89
N LEU A 413 7.27 -23.89 -4.18
CA LEU A 413 8.66 -23.64 -4.57
C LEU A 413 9.66 -23.94 -3.46
N TYR A 414 9.26 -23.73 -2.20
CA TYR A 414 10.06 -24.13 -1.07
C TYR A 414 10.26 -25.65 -1.04
N ILE A 415 9.18 -26.43 -1.22
CA ILE A 415 9.26 -27.91 -1.29
C ILE A 415 10.13 -28.34 -2.48
N VAL A 416 9.93 -27.75 -3.66
CA VAL A 416 10.77 -28.01 -4.84
C VAL A 416 12.25 -27.75 -4.52
N SER A 417 12.57 -26.66 -3.84
CA SER A 417 13.95 -26.31 -3.47
C SER A 417 14.55 -27.30 -2.47
N VAL A 418 13.81 -27.69 -1.42
CA VAL A 418 14.26 -28.68 -0.42
C VAL A 418 14.53 -30.03 -1.07
N VAL A 419 13.57 -30.56 -1.84
CA VAL A 419 13.71 -31.88 -2.50
C VAL A 419 14.87 -31.85 -3.49
N SER A 420 14.98 -30.79 -4.29
CA SER A 420 16.05 -30.65 -5.28
C SER A 420 17.42 -30.50 -4.63
N LEU A 421 17.52 -29.81 -3.50
CA LEU A 421 18.76 -29.71 -2.74
C LEU A 421 19.19 -31.09 -2.22
N VAL A 422 18.30 -31.81 -1.53
CA VAL A 422 18.62 -33.12 -0.93
C VAL A 422 18.98 -34.16 -1.99
N VAL A 423 18.11 -34.35 -2.99
CA VAL A 423 18.31 -35.35 -4.04
C VAL A 423 19.44 -34.93 -4.99
N GLY A 424 19.55 -33.64 -5.29
CA GLY A 424 20.61 -33.10 -6.13
C GLY A 424 21.99 -33.26 -5.51
N MET A 425 22.14 -32.99 -4.21
CA MET A 425 23.40 -33.22 -3.49
C MET A 425 23.78 -34.70 -3.46
N ALA A 426 22.83 -35.60 -3.20
CA ALA A 426 23.07 -37.04 -3.27
C ALA A 426 23.58 -37.46 -4.67
N ARG A 427 22.97 -36.92 -5.73
CA ARG A 427 23.39 -37.17 -7.12
C ARG A 427 24.78 -36.64 -7.43
N ILE A 428 25.11 -35.44 -6.97
CA ILE A 428 26.45 -34.84 -7.14
C ILE A 428 27.53 -35.75 -6.54
N VAL A 429 27.28 -36.30 -5.35
CA VAL A 429 28.22 -37.20 -4.67
C VAL A 429 28.36 -38.54 -5.41
N GLN A 430 27.27 -39.06 -5.98
CA GLN A 430 27.25 -40.36 -6.65
C GLN A 430 27.78 -40.33 -8.10
N THR A 431 27.79 -39.17 -8.75
CA THR A 431 28.11 -39.06 -10.19
C THR A 431 29.55 -38.60 -10.40
N LYS A 432 30.31 -39.27 -11.27
CA LYS A 432 31.72 -38.90 -11.58
C LYS A 432 31.88 -37.48 -12.15
N SER A 433 30.85 -36.93 -12.80
CA SER A 433 30.77 -35.54 -13.30
C SER A 433 30.04 -34.59 -12.34
N GLY A 434 29.89 -34.93 -11.06
CA GLY A 434 29.15 -34.13 -10.08
C GLY A 434 29.64 -32.68 -9.92
N GLY A 435 30.93 -32.43 -10.19
CA GLY A 435 31.52 -31.08 -10.18
C GLY A 435 30.88 -30.11 -11.18
N GLU A 436 30.28 -30.63 -12.27
CA GLU A 436 29.58 -29.84 -13.29
C GLU A 436 28.24 -29.29 -12.79
N MET A 437 27.69 -29.88 -11.72
CA MET A 437 26.38 -29.56 -11.18
C MET A 437 26.45 -28.73 -9.89
N LEU A 438 27.65 -28.38 -9.42
CA LEU A 438 27.83 -27.60 -8.18
C LEU A 438 27.20 -26.21 -8.27
N ALA A 439 27.37 -25.53 -9.40
CA ALA A 439 26.82 -24.19 -9.62
C ALA A 439 25.28 -24.16 -9.52
N GLN A 440 24.60 -25.12 -10.14
CA GLN A 440 23.14 -25.21 -10.09
C GLN A 440 22.60 -25.66 -8.72
N ALA A 441 23.39 -26.37 -7.90
CA ALA A 441 23.00 -26.72 -6.53
C ALA A 441 22.92 -25.50 -5.59
N PHE A 442 23.57 -24.40 -5.94
CA PHE A 442 23.46 -23.14 -5.19
C PHE A 442 22.06 -22.52 -5.24
N ILE A 443 21.33 -22.70 -6.35
CA ILE A 443 19.99 -22.13 -6.54
C ILE A 443 18.96 -22.70 -5.55
N PRO A 444 18.77 -24.03 -5.43
CA PRO A 444 17.87 -24.58 -4.42
C PRO A 444 18.36 -24.32 -2.99
N LEU A 445 19.68 -24.23 -2.75
CA LEU A 445 20.21 -23.82 -1.44
C LEU A 445 19.76 -22.40 -1.06
N LEU A 446 19.92 -21.45 -1.97
CA LEU A 446 19.46 -20.07 -1.77
C LEU A 446 17.93 -20.03 -1.56
N GLY A 447 17.18 -20.78 -2.35
CA GLY A 447 15.73 -20.91 -2.22
C GLY A 447 15.31 -21.37 -0.82
N VAL A 448 16.01 -22.37 -0.25
CA VAL A 448 15.77 -22.86 1.11
C VAL A 448 16.13 -21.81 2.17
N ILE A 449 17.27 -21.12 2.03
CA ILE A 449 17.72 -20.11 3.00
C ILE A 449 16.75 -18.91 3.05
N VAL A 450 16.39 -18.36 1.88
CA VAL A 450 15.53 -17.18 1.79
C VAL A 450 14.12 -17.46 2.34
N ASN A 451 13.62 -18.67 2.09
CA ASN A 451 12.25 -19.07 2.43
C ASN A 451 12.16 -20.01 3.65
N TYR A 452 13.17 -20.07 4.52
CA TYR A 452 13.17 -20.94 5.69
C TYR A 452 11.92 -20.78 6.59
N GLN A 453 11.39 -19.57 6.72
CA GLN A 453 10.18 -19.28 7.50
C GLN A 453 8.92 -19.95 6.93
N VAL A 454 8.92 -20.31 5.63
CA VAL A 454 7.86 -21.13 5.04
C VAL A 454 7.87 -22.51 5.68
N PHE A 455 9.04 -23.12 5.89
CA PHE A 455 9.14 -24.38 6.64
C PHE A 455 8.65 -24.25 8.08
N GLU A 456 9.06 -23.18 8.76
CA GLU A 456 8.55 -22.92 10.11
C GLU A 456 7.02 -22.85 10.10
N GLY A 457 6.42 -22.10 9.17
CA GLY A 457 4.97 -22.00 9.01
C GLY A 457 4.28 -23.33 8.68
N MET A 458 4.89 -24.17 7.84
CA MET A 458 4.31 -25.45 7.40
C MET A 458 4.42 -26.55 8.45
N VAL A 459 5.54 -26.59 9.20
CA VAL A 459 5.94 -27.75 10.01
C VAL A 459 6.03 -27.42 11.50
N LEU A 460 6.63 -26.29 11.88
CA LEU A 460 7.01 -26.01 13.27
C LEU A 460 5.98 -25.16 14.03
N ARG A 461 5.35 -24.19 13.37
CA ARG A 461 4.46 -23.21 13.99
C ARG A 461 3.13 -23.83 14.39
N LYS A 462 2.63 -23.41 15.55
CA LYS A 462 1.32 -23.79 16.11
C LYS A 462 0.40 -22.60 16.35
N ASP A 463 0.86 -21.39 16.05
CA ASP A 463 0.16 -20.12 16.26
C ASP A 463 -0.61 -19.69 14.99
N ARG A 464 -1.15 -18.46 14.99
CA ARG A 464 -1.91 -17.89 13.85
C ARG A 464 -1.09 -17.73 12.57
N GLY A 465 0.24 -17.81 12.63
CA GLY A 465 1.09 -17.80 11.45
C GLY A 465 1.42 -19.20 10.90
N ARG A 466 0.80 -20.25 11.44
CA ARG A 466 0.84 -21.60 10.88
C ARG A 466 0.13 -21.64 9.52
N ILE A 467 0.78 -22.26 8.54
CA ILE A 467 0.19 -22.51 7.22
C ILE A 467 -0.77 -23.69 7.33
N ALA A 468 -1.96 -23.55 6.74
CA ALA A 468 -3.00 -24.57 6.78
C ALA A 468 -2.48 -25.92 6.22
N PRO A 469 -2.72 -27.05 6.91
CA PRO A 469 -2.26 -28.36 6.43
C PRO A 469 -2.72 -28.71 5.01
N SER A 470 -3.94 -28.31 4.64
CA SER A 470 -4.48 -28.49 3.29
C SER A 470 -3.64 -27.78 2.22
N VAL A 471 -3.17 -26.57 2.50
CA VAL A 471 -2.30 -25.79 1.62
C VAL A 471 -0.92 -26.47 1.51
N SER A 472 -0.38 -26.96 2.62
CA SER A 472 0.89 -27.69 2.63
C SER A 472 0.82 -28.99 1.81
N VAL A 473 -0.25 -29.78 1.96
CA VAL A 473 -0.48 -31.02 1.22
C VAL A 473 -0.66 -30.73 -0.27
N LEU A 474 -1.47 -29.74 -0.63
CA LEU A 474 -1.65 -29.34 -2.03
C LEU A 474 -0.33 -28.88 -2.65
N SER A 475 0.46 -28.08 -1.91
CA SER A 475 1.77 -27.61 -2.37
C SER A 475 2.75 -28.78 -2.58
N ALA A 476 2.72 -29.79 -1.72
CA ALA A 476 3.53 -31.00 -1.89
C ALA A 476 3.09 -31.85 -3.09
N ALA A 477 1.77 -31.95 -3.33
CA ALA A 477 1.23 -32.65 -4.50
C ALA A 477 1.66 -31.97 -5.81
N ILE A 478 1.53 -30.63 -5.89
CA ILE A 478 1.97 -29.84 -7.04
C ILE A 478 3.49 -29.95 -7.24
N ALA A 479 4.28 -29.82 -6.17
CA ALA A 479 5.73 -29.96 -6.25
C ALA A 479 6.14 -31.35 -6.75
N THR A 480 5.52 -32.41 -6.24
CA THR A 480 5.78 -33.79 -6.69
C THR A 480 5.45 -33.95 -8.17
N PHE A 481 4.30 -33.43 -8.61
CA PHE A 481 3.91 -33.47 -10.02
C PHE A 481 4.94 -32.76 -10.91
N VAL A 482 5.34 -31.54 -10.55
CA VAL A 482 6.33 -30.75 -11.32
C VAL A 482 7.69 -31.46 -11.35
N LEU A 483 8.17 -32.02 -10.24
CA LEU A 483 9.46 -32.71 -10.21
C LEU A 483 9.46 -34.03 -10.99
N CYS A 484 8.35 -34.77 -10.94
CA CYS A 484 8.23 -36.06 -11.66
C CYS A 484 8.02 -35.88 -13.16
N PHE A 485 7.12 -34.97 -13.56
CA PHE A 485 6.68 -34.81 -14.94
C PHE A 485 7.29 -33.61 -15.66
N GLY A 486 7.80 -32.60 -14.94
CA GLY A 486 8.37 -31.39 -15.55
C GLY A 486 9.57 -31.67 -16.43
N SER A 487 10.26 -32.80 -16.24
CA SER A 487 11.34 -33.23 -17.14
C SER A 487 10.86 -33.67 -18.53
N LEU A 488 9.57 -33.99 -18.71
CA LEU A 488 9.01 -34.34 -20.02
C LEU A 488 9.13 -33.18 -21.02
N VAL A 489 9.24 -31.94 -20.51
CA VAL A 489 9.50 -30.74 -21.32
C VAL A 489 10.89 -30.77 -21.98
N PHE A 490 11.85 -31.51 -21.42
CA PHE A 490 13.21 -31.66 -21.96
C PHE A 490 13.41 -32.93 -22.79
N ILE A 491 12.37 -33.76 -22.97
CA ILE A 491 12.46 -35.07 -23.64
C ILE A 491 12.12 -34.98 -25.15
N TYR A 492 11.89 -33.78 -25.68
CA TYR A 492 11.68 -33.54 -27.12
C TYR A 492 12.78 -32.69 -27.75
#